data_AF-A0A3D0IAV2-F1
#
_entry.id   AF-A0A3D0IAV2-F1
#
_cell.length_a   1.000
_cell.length_b   1.000
_cell.length_c   1.000
_cell.angle_alpha   90.00
_cell.angle_beta   90.00
_cell.angle_gamma   90.00
#
_symmetry.space_group_name_H-M   'P 1'
#
loop_
_entity.id
_entity.type
_entity.pdbx_description
1 polymer ?
#
loop_
_entity_poly.entity_id
_entity_poly.type
_entity_poly.pdbx_seq_one_letter_code
_entity_poly.pdbx_strand_id
1 'polypeptide(L)'
;MQGDVARAGGVCEAFPGDVTATDFGDRAVAAGLERFGDLHILINNAGYIWNSRINNHSDEQWYAMMDVHATGPFRLLRAAGRHFRDMAKSGRAAQARKVVNISSISGLFGEATQFSYSAAKSALVGMTRSLAKDWGRYNVTVNCVAFGFVETRLTQTFQKDIPEIAIGDRKIKVGIEEAQSELMKTLIPLGRAGTTEEAAGAVYLFCLPESDFISGEIVVAAGGLRM
;
A
#
# COMPACT_ATOMS: atom_id res chain seq x y z
N MET A 1 16.48 -2.08 -8.26
CA MET A 1 16.24 -1.27 -7.05
C MET A 1 17.54 -0.79 -6.38
N GLN A 2 18.32 -1.63 -5.66
CA GLN A 2 19.53 -1.15 -4.96
C GLN A 2 20.53 -0.43 -5.89
N GLY A 3 20.79 -1.00 -7.07
CA GLY A 3 21.65 -0.36 -8.06
C GLY A 3 21.08 0.95 -8.63
N ASP A 4 19.76 1.10 -8.70
CA ASP A 4 19.12 2.33 -9.19
C ASP A 4 19.21 3.44 -8.13
N VAL A 5 18.98 3.08 -6.86
CA VAL A 5 19.12 3.99 -5.71
C VAL A 5 20.57 4.46 -5.58
N ALA A 6 21.54 3.55 -5.69
CA ALA A 6 22.96 3.90 -5.65
C ALA A 6 23.36 4.83 -6.80
N ARG A 7 22.85 4.60 -8.03
CA ARG A 7 23.08 5.51 -9.17
C ARG A 7 22.46 6.89 -8.97
N ALA A 8 21.37 6.99 -8.21
CA ALA A 8 20.78 8.25 -7.80
C ALA A 8 21.47 8.90 -6.59
N GLY A 9 22.57 8.31 -6.08
CA GLY A 9 23.33 8.81 -4.92
C GLY A 9 22.71 8.48 -3.56
N GLY A 10 21.68 7.63 -3.52
CA GLY A 10 21.04 7.19 -2.29
C GLY A 10 21.64 5.91 -1.71
N VAL A 11 21.22 5.57 -0.49
CA VAL A 11 21.55 4.31 0.18
C VAL A 11 20.28 3.46 0.30
N CYS A 12 20.36 2.18 -0.04
CA CYS A 12 19.25 1.24 0.05
C CYS A 12 19.68 0.02 0.87
N GLU A 13 18.91 -0.28 1.91
CA GLU A 13 19.10 -1.46 2.77
C GLU A 13 17.92 -2.40 2.56
N ALA A 14 18.19 -3.68 2.29
CA ALA A 14 17.13 -4.68 2.18
C ALA A 14 16.80 -5.25 3.56
N PHE A 15 15.52 -5.24 3.93
CA PHE A 15 15.03 -5.84 5.17
C PHE A 15 14.01 -6.94 4.84
N PRO A 16 14.45 -8.20 4.67
CA PRO A 16 13.54 -9.30 4.38
C PRO A 16 12.70 -9.66 5.62
N GLY A 17 11.42 -9.94 5.40
CA GLY A 17 10.56 -10.49 6.44
C GLY A 17 9.08 -10.50 6.06
N ASP A 18 8.30 -11.13 6.91
CA ASP A 18 6.84 -11.19 6.78
C ASP A 18 6.19 -10.01 7.52
N VAL A 19 5.52 -9.14 6.77
CA VAL A 19 4.79 -7.98 7.33
C VAL A 19 3.66 -8.37 8.29
N THR A 20 3.22 -9.63 8.23
CA THR A 20 2.20 -10.20 9.12
C THR A 20 2.79 -10.79 10.41
N ALA A 21 4.11 -10.84 10.57
CA ALA A 21 4.72 -11.22 11.84
C ALA A 21 4.44 -10.15 12.92
N THR A 22 4.20 -10.60 14.15
CA THR A 22 3.79 -9.71 15.26
C THR A 22 4.82 -8.65 15.61
N ASP A 23 6.10 -8.97 15.41
CA ASP A 23 7.26 -8.13 15.74
C ASP A 23 7.80 -7.33 14.55
N PHE A 24 7.29 -7.57 13.34
CA PHE A 24 7.88 -7.04 12.11
C PHE A 24 7.92 -5.51 12.11
N GLY A 25 6.84 -4.86 12.53
CA GLY A 25 6.76 -3.40 12.58
C GLY A 25 7.85 -2.78 13.46
N ASP A 26 8.07 -3.35 14.65
CA ASP A 26 9.08 -2.87 15.59
C ASP A 26 10.50 -3.12 15.06
N ARG A 27 10.77 -4.33 14.52
CA ARG A 27 12.08 -4.65 13.95
C ARG A 27 12.41 -3.81 12.70
N ALA A 28 11.44 -3.62 11.80
CA ALA A 28 11.65 -2.87 10.57
C ALA A 28 11.95 -1.39 10.84
N VAL A 29 11.20 -0.76 11.75
CA VAL A 29 11.45 0.63 12.16
C VAL A 29 12.79 0.74 12.89
N ALA A 30 13.11 -0.18 13.81
CA ALA A 30 14.38 -0.19 14.51
C ALA A 30 15.58 -0.30 13.54
N ALA A 31 15.53 -1.25 12.60
CA ALA A 31 16.57 -1.43 11.59
C ALA A 31 16.75 -0.19 10.71
N GLY A 32 15.64 0.45 10.30
CA GLY A 32 15.69 1.71 9.55
C GLY A 32 16.34 2.85 10.34
N LEU A 33 15.99 3.00 11.62
CA LEU A 33 16.57 4.03 12.50
C LEU A 33 18.05 3.77 12.79
N GLU A 34 18.46 2.51 13.01
CA GLU A 34 19.86 2.14 13.20
C GLU A 34 20.69 2.46 11.96
N ARG A 35 20.17 2.17 10.77
CA ARG A 35 20.89 2.35 9.51
C ARG A 35 20.91 3.80 9.02
N PHE A 36 19.79 4.51 9.14
CA PHE A 36 19.57 5.81 8.49
C PHE A 36 19.42 6.98 9.49
N GLY A 37 19.30 6.70 10.79
CA GLY A 37 19.27 7.71 11.86
C GLY A 37 17.94 8.41 12.10
N ASP A 38 17.00 8.40 11.13
CA ASP A 38 15.65 8.94 11.28
C ASP A 38 14.68 8.28 10.28
N LEU A 39 13.38 8.39 10.57
CA LEU A 39 12.28 7.96 9.72
C LEU A 39 11.45 9.18 9.30
N HIS A 40 11.50 9.49 8.01
CA HIS A 40 10.77 10.62 7.42
C HIS A 40 9.50 10.20 6.68
N ILE A 41 9.55 9.05 6.00
CA ILE A 41 8.48 8.59 5.11
C ILE A 41 8.23 7.09 5.37
N LEU A 42 6.97 6.72 5.58
CA LEU A 42 6.52 5.32 5.64
C LEU A 42 5.51 5.06 4.53
N ILE A 43 5.73 4.02 3.72
CA ILE A 43 4.81 3.60 2.66
C ILE A 43 4.31 2.18 2.97
N ASN A 44 3.03 2.05 3.32
CA ASN A 44 2.39 0.75 3.53
C ASN A 44 1.90 0.19 2.18
N ASN A 45 2.83 -0.39 1.42
CA ASN A 45 2.58 -0.90 0.05
C ASN A 45 2.36 -2.43 -0.03
N ALA A 46 2.94 -3.19 0.90
CA ALA A 46 2.93 -4.66 0.81
C ALA A 46 1.52 -5.23 0.72
N GLY A 47 1.32 -6.22 -0.16
CA GLY A 47 0.01 -6.83 -0.36
C GLY A 47 -0.03 -7.77 -1.57
N TYR A 48 -1.07 -8.59 -1.61
CA TYR A 48 -1.42 -9.48 -2.72
C TYR A 48 -2.94 -9.70 -2.74
N ILE A 49 -3.46 -10.41 -3.73
CA ILE A 49 -4.89 -10.73 -3.84
C ILE A 49 -5.11 -12.23 -3.63
N TRP A 50 -6.25 -12.60 -3.05
CA TRP A 50 -6.70 -13.99 -2.99
C TRP A 50 -8.22 -14.06 -3.15
N ASN A 51 -8.63 -14.03 -4.42
CA ASN A 51 -10.03 -13.82 -4.78
C ASN A 51 -10.84 -15.12 -4.70
N SER A 52 -12.08 -15.00 -4.23
CA SER A 52 -13.12 -16.03 -4.33
C SER A 52 -14.49 -15.41 -4.09
N ARG A 53 -15.55 -16.05 -4.57
CA ARG A 53 -16.92 -15.65 -4.21
C ARG A 53 -17.14 -15.90 -2.71
N ILE A 54 -17.94 -15.06 -2.06
CA ILE A 54 -18.12 -15.10 -0.60
C ILE A 54 -18.58 -16.45 -0.07
N ASN A 55 -19.43 -17.17 -0.82
CA ASN A 55 -19.93 -18.50 -0.46
C ASN A 55 -18.85 -19.60 -0.48
N ASN A 56 -17.70 -19.32 -1.10
CA ASN A 56 -16.54 -20.21 -1.15
C ASN A 56 -15.30 -19.58 -0.47
N HIS A 57 -15.46 -18.42 0.20
CA HIS A 57 -14.35 -17.72 0.82
C HIS A 57 -14.03 -18.36 2.16
N SER A 58 -12.85 -18.93 2.30
CA SER A 58 -12.46 -19.58 3.55
C SER A 58 -12.03 -18.58 4.62
N ASP A 59 -12.10 -19.01 5.88
CA ASP A 59 -11.55 -18.26 7.00
C ASP A 59 -10.05 -17.96 6.81
N GLU A 60 -9.31 -18.91 6.23
CA GLU A 60 -7.89 -18.70 5.91
C GLU A 60 -7.71 -17.54 4.93
N GLN A 61 -8.50 -17.47 3.85
CA GLN A 61 -8.42 -16.35 2.91
C GLN A 61 -8.79 -15.03 3.58
N TRP A 62 -9.82 -15.04 4.44
CA TRP A 62 -10.23 -13.88 5.21
C TRP A 62 -9.09 -13.35 6.09
N TYR A 63 -8.53 -14.21 6.95
CA TYR A 63 -7.45 -13.83 7.84
C TYR A 63 -6.20 -13.41 7.08
N ALA A 64 -5.83 -14.11 6.01
CA ALA A 64 -4.67 -13.78 5.20
C ALA A 64 -4.78 -12.37 4.57
N MET A 65 -5.96 -12.00 4.05
CA MET A 65 -6.20 -10.66 3.49
C MET A 65 -6.22 -9.58 4.57
N MET A 66 -6.89 -9.84 5.70
CA MET A 66 -6.91 -8.90 6.83
C MET A 66 -5.51 -8.68 7.40
N ASP A 67 -4.72 -9.74 7.54
CA ASP A 67 -3.40 -9.68 8.15
C ASP A 67 -2.41 -8.91 7.30
N VAL A 68 -2.38 -9.14 5.98
CA VAL A 68 -1.44 -8.45 5.10
C VAL A 68 -1.85 -7.00 4.83
N HIS A 69 -3.15 -6.71 4.65
CA HIS A 69 -3.61 -5.39 4.20
C HIS A 69 -4.08 -4.46 5.32
N ALA A 70 -4.41 -4.97 6.50
CA ALA A 70 -4.83 -4.16 7.65
C ALA A 70 -3.91 -4.35 8.86
N THR A 71 -3.70 -5.58 9.33
CA THR A 71 -2.90 -5.85 10.55
C THR A 71 -1.43 -5.46 10.36
N GLY A 72 -0.82 -5.80 9.22
CA GLY A 72 0.57 -5.45 8.89
C GLY A 72 0.81 -3.94 8.90
N PRO A 73 0.07 -3.16 8.10
CA PRO A 73 0.10 -1.69 8.15
C PRO A 73 -0.14 -1.14 9.56
N PHE A 74 -1.13 -1.64 10.30
CA PHE A 74 -1.36 -1.24 11.70
C PHE A 74 -0.09 -1.39 12.56
N ARG A 75 0.64 -2.51 12.46
CA ARG A 75 1.85 -2.74 13.26
C ARG A 75 2.97 -1.79 12.88
N LEU A 76 3.19 -1.54 11.59
CA LEU A 76 4.16 -0.56 11.10
C LEU A 76 3.81 0.86 11.55
N LEU A 77 2.54 1.25 11.39
CA LEU A 77 2.02 2.54 11.84
C LEU A 77 2.20 2.73 13.35
N ARG A 78 1.92 1.69 14.15
CA ARG A 78 2.11 1.73 15.60
C ARG A 78 3.57 1.94 15.98
N ALA A 79 4.51 1.26 15.31
CA ALA A 79 5.94 1.43 15.56
C ALA A 79 6.43 2.82 15.15
N ALA A 80 6.11 3.25 13.92
CA ALA A 80 6.48 4.57 13.40
C ALA A 80 5.87 5.71 14.22
N GLY A 81 4.61 5.57 14.66
CA GLY A 81 3.93 6.56 15.49
C GLY A 81 4.60 6.81 16.84
N ARG A 82 5.25 5.79 17.44
CA ARG A 82 6.06 5.98 18.65
C ARG A 82 7.25 6.90 18.37
N HIS A 83 7.97 6.64 17.28
CA HIS A 83 9.09 7.47 16.83
C HIS A 83 8.65 8.91 16.52
N PHE A 84 7.58 9.09 15.74
CA PHE A 84 7.07 10.43 15.38
C PHE A 84 6.68 11.25 16.61
N ARG A 85 5.99 10.64 17.57
CA ARG A 85 5.64 11.27 18.85
C ARG A 85 6.90 11.73 19.59
N ASP A 86 7.93 10.90 19.64
CA ASP A 86 9.15 11.19 20.40
C ASP A 86 9.97 12.32 19.73
N MET A 87 10.01 12.34 18.39
CA MET A 87 10.59 13.45 17.61
C MET A 87 9.87 14.78 17.81
N ALA A 88 8.54 14.75 17.89
CA ALA A 88 7.73 15.94 18.19
C ALA A 88 8.01 16.46 19.61
N LYS A 89 8.07 15.57 20.61
CA LYS A 89 8.39 15.94 22.00
C LYS A 89 9.79 16.53 22.16
N SER A 90 10.77 16.06 21.38
CA SER A 90 12.14 16.57 21.42
C SER A 90 12.35 17.83 20.58
N GLY A 91 11.31 18.40 19.96
CA GLY A 91 11.43 19.56 19.07
C GLY A 91 12.14 19.28 17.75
N ARG A 92 12.31 18.00 17.37
CA ARG A 92 13.01 17.57 16.14
C ARG A 92 12.04 17.31 14.98
N ALA A 93 10.79 17.78 15.10
CA ALA A 93 9.75 17.68 14.09
C ALA A 93 9.68 18.92 13.17
N ALA A 94 10.84 19.46 12.77
CA ALA A 94 10.91 20.68 11.97
C ALA A 94 10.34 20.52 10.54
N GLN A 95 10.49 19.33 9.96
CA GLN A 95 9.95 18.97 8.64
C GLN A 95 8.76 18.02 8.78
N ALA A 96 7.78 18.18 7.90
CA ALA A 96 6.60 17.32 7.87
C ALA A 96 7.02 15.90 7.47
N ARG A 97 6.68 14.92 8.31
CA ARG A 97 6.86 13.50 8.01
C ARG A 97 5.64 12.97 7.27
N LYS A 98 5.83 11.90 6.49
CA LYS A 98 4.82 11.41 5.55
C LYS A 98 4.49 9.95 5.81
N VAL A 99 3.21 9.65 5.78
CA VAL A 99 2.72 8.27 5.70
C VAL A 99 1.80 8.15 4.50
N VAL A 100 2.07 7.16 3.66
CA VAL A 100 1.24 6.85 2.49
C VAL A 100 0.78 5.41 2.58
N ASN A 101 -0.52 5.21 2.70
CA ASN A 101 -1.15 3.91 2.68
C ASN A 101 -1.58 3.57 1.25
N ILE A 102 -1.42 2.30 0.84
CA ILE A 102 -1.85 1.85 -0.48
C ILE A 102 -3.17 1.09 -0.36
N SER A 103 -4.25 1.75 -0.73
CA SER A 103 -5.57 1.14 -0.91
C SER A 103 -5.81 0.76 -2.38
N SER A 104 -7.06 0.55 -2.76
CA SER A 104 -7.49 0.20 -4.12
C SER A 104 -8.90 0.72 -4.36
N ILE A 105 -9.30 0.91 -5.61
CA ILE A 105 -10.71 1.16 -5.96
C ILE A 105 -11.63 0.07 -5.41
N SER A 106 -11.18 -1.18 -5.29
CA SER A 106 -11.92 -2.27 -4.64
C SER A 106 -12.16 -2.00 -3.16
N GLY A 107 -11.25 -1.29 -2.49
CA GLY A 107 -11.40 -0.86 -1.09
C GLY A 107 -12.29 0.37 -0.91
N LEU A 108 -12.59 1.10 -1.98
CA LEU A 108 -13.49 2.26 -1.94
C LEU A 108 -14.91 1.91 -2.38
N PHE A 109 -15.03 1.08 -3.40
CA PHE A 109 -16.30 0.82 -4.09
C PHE A 109 -16.75 -0.64 -4.01
N GLY A 110 -15.94 -1.53 -3.43
CA GLY A 110 -16.14 -2.96 -3.52
C GLY A 110 -15.76 -3.52 -4.88
N GLU A 111 -15.42 -4.80 -4.94
CA GLU A 111 -15.21 -5.51 -6.19
C GLU A 111 -15.67 -6.97 -6.06
N ALA A 112 -16.31 -7.49 -7.11
CA ALA A 112 -16.81 -8.85 -7.10
C ALA A 112 -15.64 -9.82 -6.88
N THR A 113 -15.86 -10.87 -6.08
CA THR A 113 -14.83 -11.87 -5.69
C THR A 113 -13.68 -11.38 -4.81
N GLN A 114 -13.64 -10.09 -4.47
CA GLN A 114 -12.56 -9.50 -3.66
C GLN A 114 -13.03 -9.14 -2.25
N PHE A 115 -13.98 -9.87 -1.66
CA PHE A 115 -14.65 -9.45 -0.41
C PHE A 115 -13.69 -9.06 0.73
N SER A 116 -12.79 -9.97 1.12
CA SER A 116 -11.84 -9.71 2.22
C SER A 116 -10.75 -8.70 1.83
N TYR A 117 -10.30 -8.72 0.57
CA TYR A 117 -9.38 -7.71 0.03
C TYR A 117 -10.00 -6.30 0.08
N SER A 118 -11.22 -6.14 -0.41
CA SER A 118 -12.01 -4.91 -0.34
C SER A 118 -12.16 -4.45 1.11
N ALA A 119 -12.61 -5.32 2.02
CA ALA A 119 -12.78 -4.99 3.43
C ALA A 119 -11.47 -4.49 4.08
N ALA A 120 -10.36 -5.21 3.84
CA ALA A 120 -9.06 -4.83 4.40
C ALA A 120 -8.52 -3.53 3.79
N LYS A 121 -8.71 -3.32 2.47
CA LYS A 121 -8.32 -2.08 1.80
C LYS A 121 -9.20 -0.88 2.21
N SER A 122 -10.47 -1.10 2.55
CA SER A 122 -11.32 -0.08 3.18
C SER A 122 -10.82 0.31 4.57
N ALA A 123 -10.27 -0.64 5.34
CA ALA A 123 -9.72 -0.33 6.67
C ALA A 123 -8.60 0.72 6.59
N LEU A 124 -7.78 0.70 5.55
CA LEU A 124 -6.72 1.70 5.33
C LEU A 124 -7.27 3.13 5.18
N VAL A 125 -8.47 3.30 4.62
CA VAL A 125 -9.13 4.62 4.53
C VAL A 125 -9.44 5.16 5.93
N GLY A 126 -9.99 4.30 6.80
CA GLY A 126 -10.25 4.64 8.18
C GLY A 126 -8.96 4.95 8.96
N MET A 127 -7.93 4.11 8.79
CA MET A 127 -6.61 4.32 9.40
C MET A 127 -5.99 5.65 8.96
N THR A 128 -6.02 5.97 7.67
CA THR A 128 -5.50 7.22 7.11
C THR A 128 -6.19 8.43 7.75
N ARG A 129 -7.52 8.47 7.75
CA ARG A 129 -8.29 9.62 8.28
C ARG A 129 -8.14 9.79 9.79
N SER A 130 -8.11 8.69 10.54
CA SER A 130 -7.91 8.76 12.00
C SER A 130 -6.51 9.24 12.35
N LEU A 131 -5.48 8.68 11.71
CA LEU A 131 -4.09 9.03 12.02
C LEU A 131 -3.72 10.44 11.54
N ALA A 132 -4.31 10.93 10.44
CA ALA A 132 -4.16 12.31 10.02
C ALA A 132 -4.55 13.31 11.13
N LYS A 133 -5.62 13.02 11.87
CA LYS A 133 -6.06 13.83 13.02
C LYS A 133 -5.14 13.64 14.23
N ASP A 134 -4.77 12.40 14.52
CA ASP A 134 -3.96 12.08 15.70
C ASP A 134 -2.51 12.57 15.62
N TRP A 135 -1.92 12.52 14.42
CA TRP A 135 -0.50 12.80 14.18
C TRP A 135 -0.22 14.16 13.55
N GLY A 136 -1.24 14.97 13.23
CA GLY A 136 -1.03 16.36 12.83
C GLY A 136 -0.21 17.15 13.86
N ARG A 137 -0.45 16.93 15.16
CA ARG A 137 0.35 17.48 16.27
C ARG A 137 1.80 17.00 16.34
N TYR A 138 2.14 15.93 15.60
CA TYR A 138 3.51 15.44 15.46
C TYR A 138 4.18 15.94 14.18
N ASN A 139 3.51 16.85 13.45
CA ASN A 139 3.91 17.28 12.11
C ASN A 139 4.05 16.10 11.14
N VAL A 140 3.04 15.23 11.12
CA VAL A 140 2.97 14.07 10.21
C VAL A 140 1.71 14.18 9.36
N THR A 141 1.85 14.11 8.04
CA THR A 141 0.71 13.94 7.13
C THR A 141 0.49 12.45 6.85
N VAL A 142 -0.77 12.05 6.78
CA VAL A 142 -1.16 10.65 6.50
C VAL A 142 -2.15 10.66 5.35
N ASN A 143 -1.77 10.11 4.20
CA ASN A 143 -2.61 10.04 3.01
C ASN A 143 -2.73 8.60 2.50
N CYS A 144 -3.62 8.39 1.54
CA CYS A 144 -3.85 7.11 0.90
C CYS A 144 -3.89 7.26 -0.61
N VAL A 145 -3.30 6.30 -1.32
CA VAL A 145 -3.47 6.14 -2.77
C VAL A 145 -4.31 4.90 -3.03
N ALA A 146 -5.41 5.04 -3.74
CA ALA A 146 -6.27 3.95 -4.17
C ALA A 146 -6.03 3.66 -5.65
N PHE A 147 -5.34 2.56 -5.95
CA PHE A 147 -5.05 2.18 -7.32
C PHE A 147 -6.25 1.53 -8.03
N GLY A 148 -6.38 1.87 -9.31
CA GLY A 148 -7.20 1.15 -10.28
C GLY A 148 -6.46 -0.03 -10.91
N PHE A 149 -6.73 -0.29 -12.20
CA PHE A 149 -6.05 -1.33 -12.95
C PHE A 149 -4.63 -0.87 -13.36
N VAL A 150 -3.62 -1.47 -12.73
CA VAL A 150 -2.19 -1.22 -12.97
C VAL A 150 -1.55 -2.51 -13.47
N GLU A 151 -0.67 -2.43 -14.46
CA GLU A 151 0.04 -3.59 -15.00
C GLU A 151 1.14 -4.06 -14.04
N THR A 152 0.93 -5.22 -13.42
CA THR A 152 1.84 -5.80 -12.44
C THR A 152 1.82 -7.32 -12.53
N ARG A 153 2.72 -8.00 -11.81
CA ARG A 153 2.66 -9.47 -11.63
C ARG A 153 1.31 -9.95 -11.04
N LEU A 154 0.60 -9.14 -10.25
CA LEU A 154 -0.70 -9.51 -9.66
C LEU A 154 -1.85 -9.44 -10.66
N THR A 155 -1.69 -8.64 -11.70
CA THR A 155 -2.72 -8.26 -12.69
C THR A 155 -2.29 -8.63 -14.11
N GLN A 156 -1.28 -9.49 -14.23
CA GLN A 156 -0.80 -10.00 -15.50
C GLN A 156 -1.92 -10.73 -16.24
N THR A 157 -1.96 -10.56 -17.56
CA THR A 157 -3.00 -11.15 -18.39
C THR A 157 -2.72 -12.63 -18.63
N PHE A 158 -3.80 -13.43 -18.76
CA PHE A 158 -3.69 -14.83 -19.15
C PHE A 158 -4.83 -15.24 -20.09
N GLN A 159 -4.59 -16.27 -20.90
CA GLN A 159 -5.58 -16.82 -21.84
C GLN A 159 -6.12 -18.19 -21.44
N LYS A 160 -5.26 -19.06 -20.88
CA LYS A 160 -5.62 -20.45 -20.53
C LYS A 160 -5.16 -20.78 -19.12
N ASP A 161 -3.86 -20.72 -18.89
CA ASP A 161 -3.26 -21.07 -17.61
C ASP A 161 -3.29 -19.87 -16.67
N ILE A 162 -3.94 -20.04 -15.52
CA ILE A 162 -4.03 -18.99 -14.51
C ILE A 162 -2.66 -18.88 -13.81
N PRO A 163 -2.01 -17.70 -13.84
CA PRO A 163 -0.75 -17.50 -13.17
C PRO A 163 -0.85 -17.67 -11.66
N GLU A 164 0.23 -18.14 -11.05
CA GLU A 164 0.33 -18.30 -9.59
C GLU A 164 1.53 -17.53 -9.04
N ILE A 165 1.38 -17.02 -7.82
CA ILE A 165 2.47 -16.48 -7.03
C ILE A 165 2.65 -17.29 -5.76
N ALA A 166 3.90 -17.42 -5.31
CA ALA A 166 4.21 -18.02 -4.01
C ALA A 166 4.09 -16.97 -2.90
N ILE A 167 3.33 -17.30 -1.85
CA ILE A 167 3.22 -16.51 -0.62
C ILE A 167 3.42 -17.46 0.56
N GLY A 168 4.64 -17.45 1.12
CA GLY A 168 5.07 -18.54 2.01
C GLY A 168 4.99 -19.88 1.28
N ASP A 169 4.38 -20.87 1.91
CA ASP A 169 4.17 -22.21 1.32
C ASP A 169 2.95 -22.29 0.39
N ARG A 170 2.21 -21.19 0.21
CA ARG A 170 0.96 -21.15 -0.58
C ARG A 170 1.24 -20.77 -2.02
N LYS A 171 0.49 -21.37 -2.94
CA LYS A 171 0.38 -20.93 -4.34
C LYS A 171 -0.96 -20.24 -4.53
N ILE A 172 -0.92 -18.95 -4.85
CA ILE A 172 -2.11 -18.11 -4.98
C ILE A 172 -2.32 -17.77 -6.44
N LYS A 173 -3.50 -18.11 -6.96
CA LYS A 173 -3.92 -17.74 -8.31
C LYS A 173 -4.15 -16.23 -8.41
N VAL A 174 -3.54 -15.61 -9.40
CA VAL A 174 -3.60 -14.17 -9.66
C VAL A 174 -3.75 -13.91 -11.16
N GLY A 175 -3.77 -12.64 -11.55
CA GLY A 175 -3.92 -12.22 -12.93
C GLY A 175 -5.36 -11.94 -13.31
N ILE A 176 -5.52 -11.50 -14.55
CA ILE A 176 -6.79 -11.15 -15.17
C ILE A 176 -6.90 -11.86 -16.52
N GLU A 177 -8.07 -12.36 -16.87
CA GLU A 177 -8.26 -12.97 -18.18
C GLU A 177 -8.08 -11.89 -19.27
N GLU A 178 -7.47 -12.23 -20.41
CA GLU A 178 -7.18 -11.26 -21.47
C GLU A 178 -8.43 -10.48 -21.93
N ALA A 179 -9.55 -11.18 -22.15
CA ALA A 179 -10.80 -10.55 -22.54
C ALA A 179 -11.32 -9.56 -21.47
N GLN A 180 -11.14 -9.90 -20.18
CA GLN A 180 -11.51 -9.02 -19.07
C GLN A 180 -10.56 -7.82 -19.00
N SER A 181 -9.25 -8.00 -19.23
CA SER A 181 -8.29 -6.90 -19.31
C SER A 181 -8.64 -5.92 -20.42
N GLU A 182 -8.94 -6.41 -21.62
CA GLU A 182 -9.33 -5.55 -22.75
C GLU A 182 -10.62 -4.79 -22.45
N LEU A 183 -11.61 -5.44 -21.83
CA LEU A 183 -12.81 -4.75 -21.36
C LEU A 183 -12.49 -3.67 -20.32
N MET A 184 -11.60 -3.93 -19.36
CA MET A 184 -11.21 -2.93 -18.37
C MET A 184 -10.56 -1.70 -19.03
N LYS A 185 -9.71 -1.91 -20.04
CA LYS A 185 -9.07 -0.80 -20.77
C LYS A 185 -10.08 0.08 -21.50
N THR A 186 -11.19 -0.46 -22.02
CA THR A 186 -12.25 0.34 -22.64
C THR A 186 -13.09 1.13 -21.63
N LEU A 187 -13.19 0.63 -20.39
CA LEU A 187 -13.87 1.32 -19.29
C LEU A 187 -13.00 2.41 -18.65
N ILE A 188 -11.68 2.34 -18.79
CA ILE A 188 -10.76 3.38 -18.34
C ILE A 188 -10.80 4.54 -19.35
N PRO A 189 -11.16 5.78 -18.96
CA PRO A 189 -11.15 6.93 -19.85
C PRO A 189 -9.81 7.23 -20.55
N LEU A 190 -8.67 6.93 -19.89
CA LEU A 190 -7.35 7.01 -20.53
C LEU A 190 -7.07 5.89 -21.54
N GLY A 191 -7.98 4.94 -21.73
CA GLY A 191 -7.92 3.88 -22.74
C GLY A 191 -6.88 2.79 -22.49
N ARG A 192 -6.25 2.77 -21.31
CA ARG A 192 -5.17 1.83 -20.97
C ARG A 192 -5.06 1.60 -19.46
N ALA A 193 -4.42 0.50 -19.09
CA ALA A 193 -3.96 0.28 -17.73
C ALA A 193 -2.87 1.29 -17.34
N GLY A 194 -2.74 1.55 -16.04
CA GLY A 194 -1.64 2.33 -15.48
C GLY A 194 -0.35 1.51 -15.41
N THR A 195 0.81 2.17 -15.49
CA THR A 195 2.12 1.50 -15.30
C THR A 195 2.57 1.53 -13.83
N THR A 196 3.59 0.73 -13.49
CA THR A 196 4.22 0.76 -12.16
C THR A 196 4.84 2.12 -11.83
N GLU A 197 5.34 2.83 -12.83
CA GLU A 197 5.93 4.16 -12.70
C GLU A 197 4.87 5.20 -12.41
N GLU A 198 3.70 5.10 -13.05
CA GLU A 198 2.56 5.99 -12.77
C GLU A 198 1.97 5.74 -11.38
N ALA A 199 1.88 4.47 -10.98
CA ALA A 199 1.50 4.11 -9.62
C ALA A 199 2.50 4.68 -8.59
N ALA A 200 3.80 4.55 -8.84
CA ALA A 200 4.84 5.15 -8.01
C ALA A 200 4.76 6.69 -8.01
N GLY A 201 4.44 7.31 -9.15
CA GLY A 201 4.24 8.75 -9.28
C GLY A 201 3.09 9.26 -8.39
N ALA A 202 1.96 8.54 -8.34
CA ALA A 202 0.85 8.89 -7.47
C ALA A 202 1.22 8.84 -5.97
N VAL A 203 2.06 7.87 -5.57
CA VAL A 203 2.59 7.78 -4.20
C VAL A 203 3.58 8.91 -3.93
N TYR A 204 4.45 9.20 -4.90
CA TYR A 204 5.49 10.22 -4.80
C TYR A 204 4.92 11.62 -4.54
N LEU A 205 3.73 11.95 -5.08
CA LEU A 205 3.05 13.21 -4.79
C LEU A 205 2.88 13.48 -3.29
N PHE A 206 2.63 12.44 -2.47
CA PHE A 206 2.50 12.56 -1.02
C PHE A 206 3.82 12.49 -0.25
N CYS A 207 4.93 12.24 -0.94
CA CYS A 207 6.28 12.27 -0.38
C CYS A 207 6.94 13.65 -0.53
N LEU A 208 6.38 14.51 -1.38
CA LEU A 208 6.91 15.83 -1.72
C LEU A 208 6.58 16.90 -0.66
N PRO A 209 7.43 17.92 -0.47
CA PRO A 209 7.13 19.07 0.40
C PRO A 209 5.84 19.81 0.03
N GLU A 210 5.47 19.84 -1.25
CA GLU A 210 4.23 20.46 -1.73
C GLU A 210 2.97 19.80 -1.15
N SER A 211 3.09 18.59 -0.60
CA SER A 211 2.02 17.88 0.10
C SER A 211 2.00 18.14 1.61
N ASP A 212 2.82 19.05 2.16
CA ASP A 212 2.91 19.33 3.60
C ASP A 212 1.59 19.77 4.23
N PHE A 213 0.67 20.31 3.44
CA PHE A 213 -0.67 20.72 3.88
C PHE A 213 -1.79 19.76 3.45
N ILE A 214 -1.44 18.60 2.88
CA ILE A 214 -2.40 17.58 2.45
C ILE A 214 -2.33 16.41 3.42
N SER A 215 -3.40 16.16 4.17
CA SER A 215 -3.46 15.06 5.15
C SER A 215 -4.89 14.56 5.32
N GLY A 216 -5.05 13.24 5.43
CA GLY A 216 -6.34 12.56 5.53
C GLY A 216 -6.98 12.24 4.17
N GLU A 217 -6.29 12.56 3.08
CA GLU A 217 -6.83 12.46 1.73
C GLU A 217 -6.64 11.07 1.11
N ILE A 218 -7.56 10.73 0.21
CA ILE A 218 -7.54 9.52 -0.58
C ILE A 218 -7.54 9.92 -2.04
N VAL A 219 -6.41 9.72 -2.72
CA VAL A 219 -6.30 9.94 -4.16
C VAL A 219 -6.58 8.65 -4.90
N VAL A 220 -7.47 8.71 -5.89
CA VAL A 220 -7.74 7.59 -6.80
C VAL A 220 -6.83 7.71 -8.01
N ALA A 221 -5.90 6.76 -8.15
CA ALA A 221 -5.00 6.64 -9.30
C ALA A 221 -5.48 5.48 -10.18
N ALA A 222 -6.51 5.74 -10.99
CA ALA A 222 -7.22 4.71 -11.76
C ALA A 222 -7.52 5.09 -13.22
N GLY A 223 -6.89 6.15 -13.74
CA GLY A 223 -7.13 6.63 -15.11
C GLY A 223 -8.58 7.04 -15.41
N GLY A 224 -9.39 7.29 -14.37
CA GLY A 224 -10.82 7.64 -14.47
C GLY A 224 -11.79 6.46 -14.44
N LEU A 225 -11.32 5.22 -14.24
CA LEU A 225 -12.16 4.00 -14.23
C LEU A 225 -13.31 4.04 -13.20
N ARG A 226 -13.05 4.64 -12.04
CA ARG A 226 -14.02 4.91 -10.98
C ARG A 226 -13.71 6.30 -10.44
N MET A 227 -14.74 7.13 -10.28
CA MET A 227 -14.67 8.48 -9.69
C MET A 227 -15.71 8.57 -8.58
#